data_AF-A0A1W1CKZ1-F1
#
_entry.id   AF-A0A1W1CKZ1-F1
#
_cell.length_a   1.000
_cell.length_b   1.000
_cell.length_c   1.000
_cell.angle_alpha   90.00
_cell.angle_beta   90.00
_cell.angle_gamma   90.00
#
_symmetry.space_group_name_H-M   'P 1'
#
loop_
_entity.id
_entity.type
_entity.pdbx_description
1 polymer ?
#
loop_
_entity_poly.entity_id
_entity_poly.type
_entity_poly.pdbx_seq_one_letter_code
_entity_poly.pdbx_strand_id
1 'polypeptide(L)' 'MSIKEVKTLDERIDRIYKMAKDHYGEVRFVGIKRHTKIGWVAKIQFDEFDSLMAEGVDAIDALKNLRKRLKKIIDRYNMV' A
#
# COMPACT_ATOMS: atom_id res chain seq x y z
N MET A 1 19.21 -13.57 18.08
CA MET A 1 17.95 -13.19 17.41
C MET A 1 18.04 -11.72 17.04
N SER A 2 18.01 -11.37 15.75
CA SER A 2 17.89 -9.98 15.34
C SER A 2 16.48 -9.49 15.70
N ILE A 3 16.39 -8.47 16.54
CA ILE A 3 15.13 -7.79 16.82
C ILE A 3 14.71 -7.16 15.49
N LYS A 4 13.70 -7.72 14.82
CA LYS A 4 13.11 -7.06 13.65
C LYS A 4 12.45 -5.79 14.18
N GLU A 5 13.04 -4.64 13.89
CA GLU A 5 12.41 -3.35 14.17
C GLU A 5 10.98 -3.36 13.63
N VAL A 6 10.04 -3.17 14.57
CA VAL A 6 8.62 -3.12 14.27
C VAL A 6 8.36 -1.77 13.64
N LYS A 7 8.14 -1.76 12.33
CA LYS A 7 7.86 -0.52 11.61
C LYS A 7 6.56 0.10 12.06
N THR A 8 6.56 1.41 12.24
CA THR A 8 5.39 2.24 12.52
C THR A 8 4.43 2.28 11.33
N LEU A 9 3.26 2.91 11.47
CA LEU A 9 2.31 3.03 10.36
C LEU A 9 2.80 4.01 9.29
N ASP A 10 3.34 5.15 9.71
CA ASP A 10 3.98 6.17 8.87
C ASP A 10 5.10 5.57 8.01
N GLU A 11 6.07 4.87 8.62
CA GLU A 11 7.13 4.19 7.86
C GLU A 11 6.62 3.20 6.81
N ARG A 12 5.47 2.56 7.08
CA ARG A 12 4.83 1.63 6.13
C ARG A 12 4.15 2.38 4.99
N ILE A 13 3.47 3.47 5.31
CA ILE A 13 2.82 4.35 4.34
C ILE A 13 3.88 4.96 3.42
N ASP A 14 4.97 5.49 3.97
CA ASP A 14 6.06 6.08 3.20
C ASP A 14 6.70 5.09 2.22
N ARG A 15 6.86 3.83 2.65
CA ARG A 15 7.36 2.77 1.76
C ARG A 15 6.41 2.45 0.62
N ILE A 16 5.10 2.52 0.83
CA ILE A 16 4.10 2.31 -0.22
C ILE A 16 4.07 3.52 -1.15
N TYR A 17 4.06 4.73 -0.58
CA TYR A 17 4.08 5.99 -1.32
C TYR A 17 5.30 6.06 -2.23
N LYS A 18 6.50 5.83 -1.70
CA LYS A 18 7.74 5.84 -2.48
C LYS A 18 7.72 4.80 -3.60
N MET A 19 7.34 3.57 -3.29
CA MET A 19 7.22 2.51 -4.31
C MET A 19 6.23 2.87 -5.42
N ALA A 20 5.11 3.48 -5.07
CA ALA A 20 4.12 3.89 -6.07
C ALA A 20 4.64 5.07 -6.90
N LYS A 21 5.21 6.08 -6.25
CA LYS A 21 5.75 7.28 -6.90
C LYS A 21 6.88 6.96 -7.87
N ASP A 22 7.81 6.10 -7.46
CA ASP A 22 8.97 5.69 -8.28
C ASP A 22 8.54 4.98 -9.59
N HIS A 23 7.34 4.37 -9.63
CA HIS A 23 6.86 3.60 -10.77
C HIS A 23 5.74 4.25 -11.57
N TYR A 24 4.89 5.06 -10.94
CA TYR A 24 3.67 5.62 -11.54
C TYR A 24 3.64 7.15 -11.56
N GLY A 25 4.70 7.82 -11.11
CA GLY A 25 4.73 9.29 -11.06
C GLY A 25 3.92 9.85 -9.90
N GLU A 26 3.06 10.84 -10.14
CA GLU A 26 2.30 11.47 -9.06
C GLU A 26 1.20 10.56 -8.50
N VAL A 27 1.22 10.44 -7.17
CA VAL A 27 0.36 9.54 -6.41
C VAL A 27 -0.08 10.20 -5.10
N ARG A 28 -1.26 9.80 -4.62
CA ARG A 28 -1.78 10.21 -3.32
C ARG A 28 -2.10 8.99 -2.47
N PHE A 29 -1.42 8.86 -1.33
CA PHE A 29 -1.88 7.93 -0.30
C PHE A 29 -3.15 8.50 0.33
N VAL A 30 -4.30 7.88 0.06
CA VAL A 30 -5.61 8.41 0.47
C VAL A 30 -5.85 8.16 1.96
N GLY A 31 -5.36 7.03 2.46
CA GLY A 31 -5.43 6.73 3.90
C GLY A 31 -5.71 5.27 4.18
N ILE A 32 -5.79 5.00 5.49
CA ILE A 32 -6.23 3.74 6.04
C ILE A 32 -7.43 3.96 6.94
N LYS A 33 -8.52 3.26 6.67
CA LYS A 33 -9.80 3.46 7.38
C LYS A 33 -10.42 2.14 7.81
N ARG A 34 -11.16 2.18 8.91
CA ARG A 34 -12.01 1.07 9.34
C ARG A 34 -13.38 1.21 8.70
N HIS A 35 -13.83 0.15 8.04
CA HIS A 35 -15.13 0.04 7.37
C HIS A 35 -15.98 -1.01 8.08
N THR A 36 -17.25 -0.70 8.32
CA THR A 36 -18.16 -1.53 9.13
C THR A 36 -18.43 -2.92 8.55
N LYS A 37 -18.39 -3.07 7.22
CA LYS A 37 -18.64 -4.36 6.54
C LYS A 37 -17.38 -5.12 6.11
N ILE A 38 -16.27 -4.40 5.94
CA ILE A 38 -15.08 -4.91 5.22
C ILE A 38 -13.87 -5.05 6.16
N GLY A 39 -13.86 -4.34 7.28
CA GLY A 39 -12.69 -4.28 8.17
C GLY A 39 -11.77 -3.12 7.77
N TRP A 40 -10.46 -3.32 7.86
CA TRP A 40 -9.50 -2.26 7.55
C TRP A 40 -9.23 -2.19 6.06
N VAL A 41 -9.24 -0.98 5.51
CA VAL A 41 -9.00 -0.73 4.09
C VAL A 41 -7.92 0.34 3.94
N ALA A 42 -6.83 -0.01 3.26
CA ALA A 42 -5.80 0.92 2.82
C ALA A 42 -6.03 1.29 1.35
N LYS A 43 -5.87 2.58 1.00
CA LYS A 43 -6.10 3.08 -0.36
C LYS A 43 -4.98 4.02 -0.81
N ILE A 44 -4.53 3.82 -2.05
CA ILE A 44 -3.69 4.75 -2.81
C ILE A 44 -4.39 5.10 -4.12
N GLN A 45 -4.25 6.35 -4.54
CA GLN A 45 -4.76 6.87 -5.81
C GLN A 45 -3.57 7.32 -6.65
N PHE A 46 -3.67 7.10 -7.96
CA PHE A 46 -2.68 7.52 -8.94
C PHE A 46 -3.30 8.64 -9.78
N ASP A 47 -2.51 9.56 -10.31
CA ASP A 47 -3.05 10.67 -11.09
C ASP A 47 -3.52 10.23 -12.47
N GLU A 48 -2.76 9.34 -13.13
CA GLU A 48 -3.08 8.82 -14.47
C GLU A 48 -3.88 7.50 -14.45
N PHE A 49 -4.09 6.91 -13.27
CA PHE A 49 -4.73 5.60 -13.13
C PHE A 49 -5.78 5.57 -12.02
N ASP A 50 -6.61 4.53 -12.06
CA ASP A 50 -7.60 4.29 -11.03
C ASP A 50 -6.98 3.90 -9.68
N SER A 51 -7.77 3.93 -8.61
CA SER A 51 -7.23 3.69 -7.26
C SER A 51 -6.92 2.21 -6.96
N LEU A 52 -5.86 1.96 -6.18
CA LEU A 52 -5.56 0.63 -5.63
C LEU A 52 -5.94 0.58 -4.15
N MET A 53 -6.69 -0.46 -3.79
CA MET A 53 -7.14 -0.70 -2.42
C MET A 53 -6.73 -2.09 -1.94
N ALA A 54 -6.57 -2.27 -0.63
CA ALA A 54 -6.42 -3.58 -0.02
C ALA A 54 -7.06 -3.62 1.35
N GLU A 55 -7.61 -4.80 1.66
CA GLU A 55 -8.28 -5.09 2.92
C GLU A 55 -7.32 -5.80 3.88
N GLY A 56 -7.61 -5.76 5.16
CA GLY A 56 -6.87 -6.50 6.18
C GLY A 56 -7.65 -6.63 7.49
N VAL A 57 -7.23 -7.60 8.29
CA VAL A 57 -7.82 -7.85 9.63
C VAL A 57 -7.51 -6.71 10.60
N ASP A 58 -6.38 -6.04 10.41
CA ASP A 58 -5.96 -4.84 11.12
C ASP A 58 -5.33 -3.82 10.16
N ALA A 59 -4.97 -2.65 10.70
CA ALA A 59 -4.38 -1.58 9.91
C ALA A 59 -3.03 -1.98 9.26
N ILE A 60 -2.19 -2.70 9.99
CA ILE A 60 -0.87 -3.13 9.51
C ILE A 60 -1.02 -4.15 8.39
N ASP A 61 -1.98 -5.07 8.52
CA ASP A 61 -2.27 -6.09 7.53
C ASP A 61 -2.78 -5.47 6.23
N ALA A 62 -3.71 -4.51 6.30
CA ALA A 62 -4.20 -3.81 5.12
C ALA A 62 -3.06 -3.07 4.37
N LEU A 63 -2.12 -2.43 5.09
CA LEU A 63 -0.94 -1.80 4.48
C LEU A 63 0.00 -2.84 3.84
N LYS A 64 0.25 -3.98 4.51
CA LYS A 64 1.07 -5.06 3.94
C LYS A 64 0.45 -5.61 2.66
N ASN A 65 -0.87 -5.81 2.65
CA ASN A 65 -1.60 -6.31 1.50
C ASN A 65 -1.60 -5.31 0.35
N LEU A 66 -1.75 -4.00 0.64
CA LEU A 66 -1.64 -2.95 -0.37
C LEU A 66 -0.26 -2.93 -1.02
N ARG A 67 0.80 -2.95 -0.21
CA ARG A 67 2.18 -3.02 -0.71
C ARG A 67 2.42 -4.26 -1.57
N LYS A 68 1.93 -5.43 -1.14
CA LYS A 68 2.08 -6.69 -1.88
C LYS A 68 1.35 -6.63 -3.22
N ARG A 69 0.15 -6.05 -3.27
CA ARG A 69 -0.61 -5.83 -4.51
C ARG A 69 0.14 -4.89 -5.45
N LEU A 70 0.60 -3.74 -4.95
CA LEU A 70 1.38 -2.78 -5.72
C LEU A 70 2.62 -3.43 -6.34
N LYS A 71 3.42 -4.14 -5.51
CA LYS A 71 4.61 -4.86 -5.99
C LYS A 71 4.27 -5.87 -7.09
N LYS A 72 3.23 -6.68 -6.93
CA LYS A 72 2.81 -7.64 -7.98
C LYS A 72 2.43 -6.97 -9.29
N ILE A 73 1.86 -5.76 -9.24
CA ILE A 73 1.50 -5.03 -10.45
C ILE A 73 2.78 -4.55 -11.13
N ILE A 74 3.68 -3.89 -10.40
CA ILE A 74 5.00 -3.43 -10.89
C ILE A 74 5.79 -4.59 -11.50
N ASP A 75 5.92 -5.70 -10.78
CA ASP A 75 6.68 -6.87 -11.22
C ASP A 75 6.14 -7.43 -12.56
N ARG A 76 4.82 -7.36 -12.80
CA ARG A 76 4.22 -7.80 -14.07
C ARG A 76 4.53 -6.88 -15.25
N TYR A 77 4.62 -5.56 -15.03
CA TYR A 77 4.95 -4.62 -16.11
C TYR A 77 6.44 -4.61 -16.44
N ASN A 78 7.31 -4.93 -15.49
CA ASN A 78 8.77 -5.00 -15.72
C ASN A 78 9.24 -6.35 -16.32
N MET A 79 8.36 -7.35 -16.39
CA MET A 79 8.64 -8.65 -17.03
C MET A 79 8.33 -8.67 -18.54
N VAL A 80 7.91 -7.53 -19.10
CA VAL A 80 7.59 -7.33 -20.53
C VAL A 80 8.68 -6.49 -21.18
#